data_AF-A0A959CSR9-F1
#
_entry.id   AF-A0A959CSR9-F1
#
_cell.length_a   1.000
_cell.length_b   1.000
_cell.length_c   1.000
_cell.angle_alpha   90.00
_cell.angle_beta   90.00
_cell.angle_gamma   90.00
#
_symmetry.space_group_name_H-M   'P 1'
#
loop_
_entity.id
_entity.type
_entity.pdbx_description
1 polymer ?
#
loop_
_entity_poly.entity_id
_entity_poly.type
_entity_poly.pdbx_seq_one_letter_code
_entity_poly.pdbx_strand_id
1 'polypeptide(L)' 'IIMVNRSIRVKVLKETSKTVTIRFMTLNRKMPVPRKDFEKRVENGLYEVVGDYELEEDK' A
#
# COMPACT_ATOMS: atom_id res chain seq x y z
N ILE A 1 27.09 -9.17 3.48
CA ILE A 1 25.82 -9.15 4.25
C ILE A 1 24.72 -8.96 3.23
N ILE A 2 23.88 -9.97 3.00
CA ILE A 2 22.74 -9.86 2.09
C ILE A 2 21.69 -9.01 2.81
N MET A 3 21.62 -7.71 2.53
CA MET A 3 20.51 -6.87 2.96
C MET A 3 19.28 -7.34 2.19
N VAL A 4 18.53 -8.28 2.78
CA VAL A 4 17.20 -8.62 2.29
C VAL A 4 16.32 -7.42 2.65
N ASN A 5 16.30 -6.40 1.79
CA ASN A 5 15.32 -5.32 1.86
C ASN A 5 13.96 -5.94 1.54
N ARG A 6 13.35 -6.60 2.54
CA ARG A 6 12.01 -7.15 2.45
C ARG A 6 11.04 -5.98 2.48
N SER A 7 10.70 -5.48 1.31
CA SER A 7 9.54 -4.62 1.10
C SER A 7 8.30 -5.30 1.70
N ILE A 8 7.46 -4.51 2.35
CA ILE A 8 6.17 -4.99 2.86
C ILE A 8 5.20 -5.01 1.68
N ARG A 9 4.76 -6.21 1.30
CA ARG A 9 3.78 -6.39 0.22
C ARG A 9 2.40 -5.93 0.67
N VAL A 10 1.82 -4.98 -0.05
CA VAL A 10 0.54 -4.35 0.26
C VAL A 10 -0.37 -4.33 -0.97
N LYS A 11 -1.67 -4.57 -0.79
CA LYS A 11 -2.69 -4.36 -1.82
C LYS A 11 -3.48 -3.10 -1.50
N VAL A 12 -3.63 -2.18 -2.46
CA VAL A 12 -4.52 -1.03 -2.32
C VAL A 12 -5.97 -1.51 -2.44
N LEU A 13 -6.81 -1.12 -1.48
CA LEU A 13 -8.23 -1.50 -1.45
C LEU A 13 -9.15 -0.33 -1.80
N LYS A 14 -8.81 0.87 -1.36
CA LYS A 14 -9.58 2.08 -1.60
C LYS A 14 -8.67 3.29 -1.55
N GLU A 15 -8.85 4.21 -2.47
CA GLU A 15 -8.10 5.45 -2.53
C GLU A 15 -9.07 6.65 -2.45
N THR A 16 -8.70 7.64 -1.66
CA THR A 16 -9.36 8.94 -1.61
C THR A 16 -8.32 10.05 -1.78
N SER A 17 -8.75 11.30 -1.84
CA SER A 17 -7.84 12.44 -1.94
C SER A 17 -6.88 12.56 -0.74
N LYS A 18 -7.24 12.04 0.44
CA LYS A 18 -6.46 12.18 1.68
C LYS A 18 -5.83 10.87 2.16
N THR A 19 -6.46 9.73 1.90
CA THR A 19 -6.06 8.44 2.47
C THR A 19 -6.12 7.30 1.46
N VAL A 20 -5.18 6.37 1.60
CA VAL A 20 -5.11 5.10 0.88
C VAL A 20 -5.32 3.99 1.89
N THR A 21 -6.36 3.18 1.72
CA THR A 21 -6.58 1.99 2.54
C THR A 21 -5.86 0.82 1.90
N ILE A 22 -4.90 0.26 2.63
CA ILE A 22 -4.08 -0.86 2.17
C ILE A 22 -4.41 -2.14 2.96
N ARG A 23 -4.21 -3.30 2.35
CA ARG A 23 -4.17 -4.61 2.99
C ARG A 23 -2.75 -5.13 2.99
N PHE A 24 -2.20 -5.41 4.16
CA PHE A 24 -0.94 -6.10 4.30
C PHE A 24 -1.11 -7.56 3.87
N MET A 25 -0.32 -8.03 2.91
CA MET A 25 -0.43 -9.40 2.42
C MET A 25 0.05 -10.44 3.44
N THR A 26 1.02 -10.08 4.28
CA THR A 26 1.61 -10.97 5.28
C THR A 26 0.76 -11.09 6.54
N LEU A 27 0.16 -9.99 6.99
CA LEU A 27 -0.60 -9.91 8.25
C LEU A 27 -2.12 -9.97 8.04
N ASN A 28 -2.57 -10.04 6.79
CA ASN A 28 -3.98 -10.00 6.41
C ASN A 28 -4.78 -8.83 7.05
N ARG A 29 -4.10 -7.74 7.41
CA ARG A 29 -4.67 -6.59 8.11
C ARG A 29 -4.91 -5.45 7.15
N LYS A 30 -6.04 -4.74 7.31
CA LYS A 30 -6.34 -3.50 6.60
C LYS A 30 -5.90 -2.29 7.43
N MET A 31 -5.39 -1.25 6.78
CA MET A 31 -4.97 -0.02 7.44
C MET A 31 -5.16 1.19 6.52
N PRO A 32 -5.80 2.27 7.00
CA PRO A 32 -5.78 3.54 6.30
C PRO A 32 -4.42 4.24 6.52
N VAL A 33 -3.86 4.76 5.45
CA VAL A 33 -2.59 5.50 5.46
C VAL A 33 -2.81 6.85 4.77
N PRO A 34 -2.33 7.98 5.32
CA PRO A 34 -2.34 9.25 4.61
C PRO A 34 -1.66 9.12 3.25
N ARG A 35 -2.26 9.66 2.20
CA ARG A 35 -1.78 9.50 0.82
C ARG A 35 -0.30 9.88 0.67
N LYS A 36 0.07 11.04 1.22
CA LYS A 36 1.46 11.54 1.22
C LYS A 36 2.45 10.56 1.88
N ASP A 37 2.04 9.89 2.95
CA ASP A 37 2.89 8.92 3.63
C ASP A 37 2.94 7.59 2.87
N PHE A 38 1.84 7.19 2.26
CA PHE A 38 1.80 6.01 1.40
C PHE A 38 2.76 6.15 0.22
N GLU A 39 2.69 7.27 -0.51
CA GLU A 39 3.56 7.56 -1.65
C GLU A 39 5.05 7.54 -1.24
N LYS A 40 5.39 8.21 -0.13
CA LYS A 40 6.76 8.18 0.42
C LYS A 40 7.23 6.77 0.78
N ARG A 41 6.36 5.92 1.32
CA ARG A 41 6.73 4.55 1.71
C ARG A 41 6.93 3.66 0.49
N VAL A 42 6.19 3.88 -0.60
CA VAL A 42 6.42 3.22 -1.88
C VAL A 42 7.74 3.69 -2.49
N GLU A 43 7.97 5.01 -2.54
CA GLU A 43 9.20 5.61 -3.07
C GLU A 43 10.45 5.15 -2.32
N ASN A 44 10.39 5.07 -0.98
CA ASN A 44 11.47 4.57 -0.14
C ASN A 44 11.64 3.04 -0.18
N GLY A 45 10.83 2.30 -0.96
CA GLY A 45 10.88 0.84 -1.05
C GLY A 45 10.38 0.09 0.19
N LEU A 46 9.74 0.78 1.15
CA LEU A 46 9.12 0.15 2.31
C LEU A 46 7.88 -0.65 1.92
N TYR A 47 7.07 -0.12 0.98
CA TYR A 47 5.88 -0.77 0.45
C TYR A 47 6.09 -1.22 -0.97
N GLU A 48 5.73 -2.47 -1.24
CA GLU A 48 5.61 -3.02 -2.59
C GLU A 48 4.13 -3.25 -2.87
N VAL A 49 3.59 -2.49 -3.82
CA VAL A 49 2.18 -2.58 -4.20
C VAL A 49 2.00 -3.81 -5.08
N VAL A 50 1.07 -4.68 -4.70
CA VAL A 50 0.76 -5.93 -5.42
C VAL A 50 -0.69 -5.97 -5.86
N GLY A 51 -0.88 -6.27 -7.14
CA GLY A 51 -2.17 -6.38 -7.81
C GLY A 51 -2.62 -5.09 -8.50
N ASP A 52 -3.59 -5.22 -9.41
CA ASP A 52 -4.18 -4.10 -10.13
C ASP A 52 -5.06 -3.25 -9.21
N TYR A 53 -5.00 -1.93 -9.40
CA TYR A 53 -5.83 -0.96 -8.68
C TYR A 53 -7.30 -1.20 -9.06
N GLU A 54 -8.08 -1.78 -8.16
CA GLU A 54 -9.54 -1.67 -8.27
C GLU A 54 -9.93 -0.28 -7.74
N LEU A 55 -9.91 0.70 -8.65
CA LEU A 55 -10.68 1.91 -8.45
C LEU A 55 -12.15 1.45 -8.47
N GLU A 56 -12.76 1.33 -7.29
CA GLU A 56 -14.21 1.29 -7.22
C GLU A 56 -14.70 2.62 -7.84
N GLU A 57 -15.12 2.55 -9.11
CA GLU A 57 -15.91 3.60 -9.72
C GLU A 57 -17.19 3.71 -8.88
N ASP A 58 -17.30 4.79 -8.10
CA ASP A 58 -18.54 5.20 -7.44
C ASP A 58 -19.65 5.19 -8.51
N LYS A 59 -20.59 4.25 -8.37
CA LYS A 59 -21.70 4.02 -9.28
C LYS A 59 -22.95 4.78 -8.84
#